data_AF-A0A0Q8CZE4-F1
#
_entry.id   AF-A0A0Q8CZE4-F1
#
_cell.length_a   1.000
_cell.length_b   1.000
_cell.length_c   1.000
_cell.angle_alpha   90.00
_cell.angle_beta   90.00
_cell.angle_gamma   90.00
#
_symmetry.space_group_name_H-M   'P 1'
#
loop_
_entity.id
_entity.type
_entity.pdbx_description
1 polymer ?
#
loop_
_entity_poly.entity_id
_entity_poly.type
_entity_poly.pdbx_seq_one_letter_code
_entity_poly.pdbx_strand_id
1 'polypeptide(L)'
;MLLPCLLLAACASLQRDPLRADGTPSTPIGSVQGHGAASPLIGQRLVVEGTVTAALIGENDRFVGWFVQDGGDDDEASSDALFVPAAADVSLHTGDRVRVIGRVLELDTGRGSHLTALDPEAARVLGPGRTETLVLDAPPADWSRYEGMRIGIGRALTLADTDDIAQDGRALVAFDGPLWQPGERAAPGSEAARAIAADNARRRLWLDDGRIVGAPALDAGVLPSGYAQARSGSTLEGVEGVLDARDGGWRLQLTATPTLHAATREPAPQAGDASDLRIAAFNLENLFNGDGRGAGFPTPRGARDAVEYQRQQAKLIATIQGLKPDIAALMELENDGYGPDSTLAQLVEGLRRDGGDWRYVATCQLPCAADARGPGNDQIRVGLIYRADRVAPRGAAVTLPGGPFDSGSRVPLAQAFVALRRGRPAGPAFTVAANHFKSKGCGQQAQGADRDAGDGAACWNALRTESARRLDAWLKTDPAHSGSDLAVILGDLNAYAEEEPVRTLKDAGWRDAFVVAKVARPYSYVYKGELGRLDHALLSPSLATRLRGAVEWHINADEPLSAGYRAGADGPWRSSDHDPLLLAFRLVTAR
;
A
#
# COMPACT_ATOMS: atom_id res chain seq x y z
N MET A 1 75.66 -28.16 -55.55
CA MET A 1 74.64 -29.18 -55.83
C MET A 1 73.98 -29.57 -54.51
N LEU A 2 72.64 -29.52 -54.49
CA LEU A 2 71.71 -30.15 -53.53
C LEU A 2 71.62 -29.57 -52.10
N LEU A 3 70.66 -28.64 -51.92
CA LEU A 3 69.94 -28.41 -50.66
C LEU A 3 68.54 -29.06 -50.82
N PRO A 4 68.05 -29.93 -49.90
CA PRO A 4 66.67 -30.38 -49.93
C PRO A 4 65.78 -29.44 -49.11
N CYS A 5 64.65 -29.04 -49.71
CA CYS A 5 63.55 -28.36 -49.04
C CYS A 5 62.85 -29.32 -48.07
N LEU A 6 62.70 -28.91 -46.81
CA LEU A 6 61.79 -29.51 -45.85
C LEU A 6 60.44 -28.78 -45.94
N LEU A 7 59.45 -29.48 -46.49
CA LEU A 7 58.02 -29.13 -46.41
C LEU A 7 57.51 -29.44 -45.00
N LEU A 8 57.29 -28.42 -44.19
CA LEU A 8 56.44 -28.49 -43.00
C LEU A 8 55.02 -28.10 -43.41
N ALA A 9 54.17 -29.10 -43.62
CA ALA A 9 52.73 -28.92 -43.77
C ALA A 9 52.14 -28.51 -42.41
N ALA A 10 51.95 -27.21 -42.20
CA ALA A 10 51.11 -26.72 -41.12
C ALA A 10 49.64 -26.99 -41.49
N CYS A 11 49.06 -28.05 -40.92
CA CYS A 11 47.61 -28.17 -40.81
C CYS A 11 47.12 -27.08 -39.85
N ALA A 12 46.93 -25.87 -40.37
CA ALA A 12 46.09 -24.89 -39.72
C ALA A 12 44.66 -25.45 -39.75
N SER A 13 44.21 -26.03 -38.63
CA SER A 13 42.80 -26.26 -38.41
C SER A 13 42.10 -24.91 -38.59
N LEU A 14 41.38 -24.76 -39.71
CA LEU A 14 40.41 -23.68 -39.91
C LEU A 14 39.37 -23.82 -38.79
N GLN A 15 39.64 -23.23 -37.62
CA GLN A 15 38.60 -22.98 -36.63
C GLN A 15 37.61 -22.05 -37.32
N ARG A 16 36.49 -22.63 -37.78
CA ARG A 16 35.37 -21.85 -38.26
C ARG A 16 34.91 -21.00 -37.07
N ASP A 17 35.09 -19.71 -37.22
CA ASP A 17 34.56 -18.72 -36.28
C ASP A 17 33.04 -18.98 -36.12
N PRO A 18 32.59 -19.43 -34.94
CA PRO A 18 31.22 -19.87 -34.73
C PRO A 18 30.21 -18.71 -34.82
N LEU A 19 30.70 -17.47 -34.80
CA LEU A 19 29.89 -16.26 -34.91
C LEU A 19 29.74 -15.79 -36.36
N ARG A 20 30.26 -16.49 -37.38
CA ARG A 20 29.92 -16.18 -38.78
C ARG A 20 28.47 -16.55 -39.07
N ALA A 21 27.80 -15.78 -39.93
CA ALA A 21 26.41 -16.05 -40.32
C ALA A 21 26.24 -17.46 -40.93
N ASP A 22 27.25 -17.95 -41.64
CA ASP A 22 27.31 -19.33 -42.20
C ASP A 22 28.01 -20.33 -41.26
N GLY A 23 28.15 -19.99 -39.98
CA GLY A 23 28.84 -20.75 -38.94
C GLY A 23 27.99 -21.85 -38.29
N THR A 24 28.15 -22.04 -36.97
CA THR A 24 27.33 -22.98 -36.18
C THR A 24 25.87 -22.52 -36.19
N PRO A 25 24.86 -23.35 -36.51
CA PRO A 25 23.46 -22.95 -36.49
C PRO A 25 23.05 -22.29 -35.16
N SER A 26 22.25 -21.24 -35.22
CA SER A 26 21.66 -20.64 -34.02
C SER A 26 20.55 -21.53 -33.47
N THR A 27 20.42 -21.54 -32.16
CA THR A 27 19.31 -22.13 -31.42
C THR A 27 18.24 -21.05 -31.26
N PRO A 28 16.96 -21.33 -31.57
CA PRO A 28 15.85 -20.42 -31.27
C PRO A 28 15.80 -20.11 -29.77
N ILE A 29 15.53 -18.86 -29.40
CA ILE A 29 15.54 -18.40 -28.01
C ILE A 29 14.38 -19.04 -27.23
N GLY A 30 13.20 -19.24 -27.84
CA GLY A 30 12.08 -19.97 -27.23
C GLY A 30 12.47 -21.36 -26.73
N SER A 31 13.29 -22.09 -27.48
CA SER A 31 13.84 -23.39 -27.07
C SER A 31 14.87 -23.31 -25.94
N VAL A 32 15.54 -22.16 -25.77
CA VAL A 32 16.44 -21.90 -24.63
C VAL A 32 15.62 -21.63 -23.37
N GLN A 33 14.56 -20.83 -23.46
CA GLN A 33 13.63 -20.58 -22.36
C GLN A 33 12.89 -21.86 -21.93
N GLY A 34 12.22 -22.51 -22.89
CA GLY A 34 11.36 -23.67 -22.64
C GLY A 34 10.07 -23.31 -21.90
N HIS A 35 9.31 -24.34 -21.49
CA HIS A 35 7.99 -24.19 -20.85
C HIS A 35 8.03 -24.23 -19.31
N GLY A 36 9.21 -24.41 -18.74
CA GLY A 36 9.40 -24.62 -17.30
C GLY A 36 9.77 -23.34 -16.56
N ALA A 37 9.87 -23.44 -15.23
CA ALA A 37 10.40 -22.36 -14.39
C ALA A 37 11.93 -22.17 -14.52
N ALA A 38 12.59 -23.05 -15.27
CA ALA A 38 14.02 -23.00 -15.55
C ALA A 38 14.28 -23.60 -16.93
N SER A 39 15.32 -23.10 -17.60
CA SER A 39 15.72 -23.55 -18.91
C SER A 39 16.04 -25.06 -18.96
N PRO A 40 15.58 -25.80 -19.98
CA PRO A 40 15.99 -27.19 -20.20
C PRO A 40 17.44 -27.31 -20.68
N LEU A 41 18.09 -26.19 -21.03
CA LEU A 41 19.43 -26.15 -21.62
C LEU A 41 20.49 -25.61 -20.66
N ILE A 42 20.22 -25.50 -19.36
CA ILE A 42 21.19 -25.02 -18.35
C ILE A 42 22.54 -25.75 -18.49
N GLY A 43 23.61 -24.96 -18.49
CA GLY A 43 24.99 -25.41 -18.61
C GLY A 43 25.43 -25.75 -20.05
N GLN A 44 24.50 -25.86 -21.00
CA GLN A 44 24.82 -26.09 -22.39
C GLN A 44 25.43 -24.85 -23.04
N ARG A 45 26.38 -25.07 -23.95
CA ARG A 45 27.03 -24.03 -24.73
C ARG A 45 26.41 -23.98 -26.11
N LEU A 46 25.82 -22.85 -26.48
CA LEU A 46 25.08 -22.69 -27.73
C LEU A 46 25.27 -21.31 -28.34
N VAL A 47 24.76 -21.14 -29.56
CA VAL A 47 24.71 -19.86 -30.28
C VAL A 47 23.27 -19.44 -30.38
N VAL A 48 22.96 -18.19 -30.02
CA VAL A 48 21.66 -17.56 -30.30
C VAL A 48 21.84 -16.41 -31.26
N GLU A 49 20.77 -16.03 -31.92
CA GLU A 49 20.73 -14.84 -32.75
C GLU A 49 19.42 -14.10 -32.50
N GLY A 50 19.49 -12.78 -32.33
CA GLY A 50 18.31 -11.96 -32.07
C GLY A 50 18.64 -10.47 -32.15
N THR A 51 17.66 -9.63 -31.85
CA THR A 51 17.83 -8.18 -31.76
C THR A 51 17.93 -7.77 -30.29
N VAL A 52 18.84 -6.86 -29.97
CA VAL A 52 18.93 -6.25 -28.65
C VAL A 52 17.76 -5.29 -28.45
N THR A 53 16.87 -5.60 -27.51
CA THR A 53 15.63 -4.84 -27.26
C THR A 53 15.78 -3.81 -26.15
N ALA A 54 16.63 -4.08 -25.17
CA ALA A 54 16.98 -3.14 -24.10
C ALA A 54 18.38 -3.44 -23.53
N ALA A 55 18.95 -2.44 -22.86
CA ALA A 55 20.21 -2.56 -22.12
C ALA A 55 19.98 -2.08 -20.69
N LEU A 56 20.45 -2.86 -19.72
CA LEU A 56 20.48 -2.50 -18.30
C LEU A 56 21.90 -2.09 -17.92
N ILE A 57 22.07 -0.87 -17.39
CA ILE A 57 23.38 -0.24 -17.16
C ILE A 57 23.47 0.23 -15.70
N GLY A 58 24.60 0.00 -15.01
CA GLY A 58 24.86 0.53 -13.67
C GLY A 58 25.97 -0.16 -12.86
N GLU A 59 26.08 0.16 -11.57
CA GLU A 59 27.21 -0.25 -10.69
C GLU A 59 26.99 -1.58 -9.94
N ASN A 60 26.09 -2.46 -10.42
CA ASN A 60 25.91 -3.80 -9.87
C ASN A 60 26.13 -4.88 -10.93
N ASP A 61 27.32 -5.51 -10.95
CA ASP A 61 27.80 -6.45 -11.98
C ASP A 61 26.83 -7.59 -12.35
N ARG A 62 25.88 -7.97 -11.49
CA ARG A 62 24.99 -9.12 -11.72
C ARG A 62 23.77 -8.86 -12.61
N PHE A 63 23.37 -7.59 -12.82
CA PHE A 63 22.19 -7.25 -13.63
C PHE A 63 22.46 -6.18 -14.68
N VAL A 64 23.73 -5.95 -14.98
CA VAL A 64 24.17 -5.17 -16.14
C VAL A 64 24.24 -6.10 -17.33
N GLY A 65 23.67 -5.71 -18.46
CA GLY A 65 23.60 -6.57 -19.64
C GLY A 65 22.54 -6.13 -20.64
N TRP A 66 22.13 -7.05 -21.51
CA TRP A 66 21.25 -6.79 -22.64
C TRP A 66 20.14 -7.82 -22.72
N PHE A 67 18.93 -7.39 -23.06
CA PHE A 67 17.88 -8.30 -23.48
C PHE A 67 17.98 -8.52 -24.99
N VAL A 68 17.99 -9.78 -25.40
CA VAL A 68 18.06 -10.19 -26.81
C VAL A 68 16.82 -11.00 -27.13
N GLN A 69 16.08 -10.59 -28.17
CA GLN A 69 14.84 -11.22 -28.61
C GLN A 69 14.93 -11.62 -30.08
N ASP A 70 14.55 -12.85 -30.43
CA ASP A 70 14.59 -13.34 -31.80
C ASP A 70 13.25 -13.14 -32.53
N GLY A 71 13.07 -13.81 -33.67
CA GLY A 71 11.87 -13.71 -34.51
C GLY A 71 10.69 -14.57 -34.03
N GLY A 72 10.84 -15.29 -32.93
CA GLY A 72 9.88 -16.28 -32.46
C GLY A 72 10.13 -17.68 -33.00
N ASP A 73 9.67 -18.68 -32.27
CA ASP A 73 9.68 -20.10 -32.68
C ASP A 73 8.27 -20.70 -32.91
N ASP A 74 7.27 -19.83 -33.08
CA ASP A 74 5.84 -20.17 -33.21
C ASP A 74 5.23 -20.88 -31.97
N ASP A 75 5.93 -20.88 -30.82
CA ASP A 75 5.43 -21.42 -29.55
C ASP A 75 5.13 -20.32 -28.53
N GLU A 76 3.86 -19.91 -28.45
CA GLU A 76 3.38 -18.90 -27.49
C GLU A 76 3.50 -19.32 -26.01
N ALA A 77 3.91 -20.55 -25.71
CA ALA A 77 4.12 -21.02 -24.34
C ALA A 77 5.55 -20.79 -23.83
N SER A 78 6.48 -20.31 -24.65
CA SER A 78 7.84 -19.93 -24.26
C SER A 78 8.14 -18.49 -24.65
N SER A 79 9.08 -17.88 -23.92
CA SER A 79 9.58 -16.54 -24.27
C SER A 79 10.59 -16.59 -25.41
N ASP A 80 10.49 -15.65 -26.34
CA ASP A 80 11.43 -15.47 -27.45
C ASP A 80 12.61 -14.55 -27.11
N ALA A 81 12.79 -14.25 -25.81
CA ALA A 81 13.85 -13.39 -25.33
C ALA A 81 14.65 -14.03 -24.18
N LEU A 82 15.90 -13.61 -24.05
CA LEU A 82 16.77 -13.97 -22.93
C LEU A 82 17.65 -12.79 -22.51
N PHE A 83 18.22 -12.88 -21.32
CA PHE A 83 19.18 -11.90 -20.83
C PHE A 83 20.62 -12.31 -21.14
N VAL A 84 21.44 -11.36 -21.59
CA VAL A 84 22.88 -11.52 -21.83
C VAL A 84 23.62 -10.62 -20.85
N PRO A 85 24.21 -11.16 -19.77
CA PRO A 85 25.00 -10.38 -18.81
C PRO A 85 26.18 -9.68 -19.48
N ALA A 86 26.59 -8.54 -18.92
CA ALA A 86 27.77 -7.83 -19.39
C ALA A 86 29.06 -8.64 -19.18
N ALA A 87 29.93 -8.65 -20.20
CA ALA A 87 31.24 -9.29 -20.17
C ALA A 87 32.29 -8.35 -20.80
N ALA A 88 33.55 -8.45 -20.35
CA ALA A 88 34.61 -7.49 -20.65
C ALA A 88 34.84 -7.21 -22.15
N ASP A 89 34.57 -8.19 -23.02
CA ASP A 89 34.81 -8.11 -24.47
C ASP A 89 33.51 -8.10 -25.31
N VAL A 90 32.35 -7.93 -24.66
CA VAL A 90 31.04 -7.90 -25.33
C VAL A 90 30.45 -6.51 -25.15
N SER A 91 30.17 -5.84 -26.26
CA SER A 91 29.52 -4.52 -26.27
C SER A 91 28.44 -4.53 -27.34
N LEU A 92 27.19 -4.38 -26.91
CA LEU A 92 26.00 -4.41 -27.75
C LEU A 92 25.20 -3.12 -27.56
N HIS A 93 24.46 -2.70 -28.59
CA HIS A 93 23.56 -1.55 -28.51
C HIS A 93 22.12 -1.97 -28.84
N THR A 94 21.15 -1.31 -28.21
CA THR A 94 19.73 -1.47 -28.55
C THR A 94 19.53 -1.25 -30.05
N GLY A 95 18.81 -2.17 -30.70
CA GLY A 95 18.58 -2.19 -32.13
C GLY A 95 19.64 -2.94 -32.94
N ASP A 96 20.71 -3.43 -32.34
CA ASP A 96 21.65 -4.33 -33.02
C ASP A 96 21.02 -5.72 -33.18
N ARG A 97 21.07 -6.29 -34.39
CA ARG A 97 20.93 -7.74 -34.59
C ARG A 97 22.27 -8.38 -34.26
N VAL A 98 22.27 -9.30 -33.31
CA VAL A 98 23.47 -9.88 -32.73
C VAL A 98 23.44 -11.41 -32.83
N ARG A 99 24.62 -11.99 -32.93
CA ARG A 99 24.86 -13.42 -32.73
C ARG A 99 25.73 -13.58 -31.50
N VAL A 100 25.27 -14.34 -30.52
CA VAL A 100 25.96 -14.50 -29.23
C VAL A 100 26.25 -15.98 -29.01
N ILE A 101 27.49 -16.31 -28.65
CA ILE A 101 27.86 -17.64 -28.21
C ILE A 101 28.12 -17.60 -26.71
N GLY A 102 27.55 -18.56 -25.98
CA GLY A 102 27.63 -18.54 -24.53
C GLY A 102 27.08 -19.79 -23.87
N ARG A 103 26.99 -19.75 -22.55
CA ARG A 103 26.44 -20.83 -21.72
C ARG A 103 25.14 -20.41 -21.06
N VAL A 104 24.15 -21.28 -21.12
CA VAL A 104 22.83 -21.03 -20.52
C VAL A 104 22.91 -21.18 -19.00
N LEU A 105 22.28 -20.27 -18.27
CA LEU A 105 22.18 -20.28 -16.81
C LEU A 105 20.89 -19.61 -16.32
N GLU A 106 20.60 -19.80 -15.04
CA GLU A 106 19.55 -19.09 -14.32
C GLU A 106 20.18 -18.06 -13.38
N LEU A 107 19.83 -16.79 -13.56
CA LEU A 107 20.23 -15.73 -12.64
C LEU A 107 19.25 -15.67 -11.47
N ASP A 108 19.72 -15.80 -10.23
CA ASP A 108 18.91 -15.51 -9.05
C ASP A 108 18.61 -14.01 -8.98
N THR A 109 17.33 -13.65 -9.10
CA THR A 109 16.83 -12.28 -9.07
C THR A 109 16.18 -11.90 -7.75
N GLY A 110 16.37 -12.72 -6.70
CA GLY A 110 15.91 -12.46 -5.34
C GLY A 110 14.54 -13.04 -5.02
N ARG A 111 14.31 -13.38 -3.74
CA ARG A 111 13.05 -13.95 -3.22
C ARG A 111 12.53 -15.17 -3.99
N GLY A 112 13.43 -15.95 -4.60
CA GLY A 112 13.08 -17.15 -5.35
C GLY A 112 12.61 -16.90 -6.78
N SER A 113 12.76 -15.70 -7.32
CA SER A 113 12.64 -15.47 -8.77
C SER A 113 13.99 -15.71 -9.47
N HIS A 114 13.90 -16.11 -10.74
CA HIS A 114 15.04 -16.35 -11.62
C HIS A 114 14.82 -15.67 -12.97
N LEU A 115 15.89 -15.54 -13.76
CA LEU A 115 15.87 -15.03 -15.13
C LEU A 115 16.76 -15.92 -16.00
N THR A 116 16.22 -16.46 -17.10
CA THR A 116 17.01 -17.23 -18.05
C THR A 116 18.02 -16.33 -18.75
N ALA A 117 19.29 -16.71 -18.69
CA ALA A 117 20.38 -15.93 -19.24
C ALA A 117 21.38 -16.76 -20.05
N LEU A 118 22.12 -16.07 -20.91
CA LEU A 118 23.23 -16.60 -21.68
C LEU A 118 24.53 -15.85 -21.30
N ASP A 119 25.39 -16.49 -20.51
CA ASP A 119 26.72 -15.97 -20.16
C ASP A 119 27.59 -15.92 -21.42
N PRO A 120 27.92 -14.72 -21.95
CA PRO A 120 28.49 -14.61 -23.27
C PRO A 120 30.00 -14.87 -23.26
N GLU A 121 30.45 -15.82 -24.09
CA GLU A 121 31.88 -16.01 -24.39
C GLU A 121 32.35 -15.02 -25.47
N ALA A 122 31.48 -14.73 -26.44
CA ALA A 122 31.72 -13.72 -27.48
C ALA A 122 30.40 -13.33 -28.16
N ALA A 123 30.36 -12.13 -28.74
CA ALA A 123 29.22 -11.67 -29.54
C ALA A 123 29.67 -10.97 -30.82
N ARG A 124 28.81 -11.00 -31.84
CA ARG A 124 28.99 -10.29 -33.11
C ARG A 124 27.72 -9.53 -33.48
N VAL A 125 27.88 -8.25 -33.81
CA VAL A 125 26.83 -7.46 -34.47
C VAL A 125 26.75 -7.86 -35.95
N LEU A 126 25.57 -8.25 -36.41
CA LEU A 126 25.26 -8.64 -37.79
C LEU A 126 24.71 -7.47 -38.62
N GLY A 127 24.31 -6.37 -37.97
CA GLY A 127 23.71 -5.19 -38.57
C GLY A 127 22.53 -4.69 -37.74
N PRO A 128 21.71 -3.76 -38.28
CA PRO A 128 20.49 -3.32 -37.61
C PRO A 128 19.46 -4.45 -37.56
N GLY A 129 18.86 -4.62 -36.38
CA GLY A 129 17.73 -5.50 -36.10
C GLY A 129 16.44 -4.70 -35.87
N ARG A 130 15.32 -5.41 -35.92
CA ARG A 130 14.00 -4.89 -35.54
C ARG A 130 13.22 -6.00 -34.87
N THR A 131 12.51 -5.64 -33.82
CA THR A 131 11.60 -6.53 -33.09
C THR A 131 10.30 -5.77 -32.87
N GLU A 132 9.19 -6.40 -33.21
CA GLU A 132 7.87 -5.82 -32.97
C GLU A 132 7.56 -5.84 -31.46
N THR A 133 6.87 -4.80 -30.99
CA THR A 133 6.37 -4.77 -29.61
C THR A 133 5.15 -5.70 -29.52
N LEU A 134 5.21 -6.69 -28.63
CA LEU A 134 4.04 -7.50 -28.32
C LEU A 134 3.07 -6.69 -27.44
N VAL A 135 1.87 -6.42 -27.94
CA VAL A 135 0.87 -5.64 -27.20
C VAL A 135 -0.06 -6.55 -26.40
N LEU A 136 -0.09 -6.37 -25.08
CA LEU A 136 -1.01 -7.05 -24.18
C LEU A 136 -2.20 -6.15 -23.84
N ASP A 137 -3.40 -6.60 -24.20
CA ASP A 137 -4.66 -5.92 -23.86
C ASP A 137 -5.28 -6.42 -22.55
N ALA A 138 -4.72 -7.48 -21.96
CA ALA A 138 -5.22 -8.10 -20.74
C ALA A 138 -4.03 -8.66 -19.94
N PRO A 139 -4.17 -8.80 -18.61
CA PRO A 139 -3.16 -9.47 -17.82
C PRO A 139 -3.06 -10.95 -18.27
N PRO A 140 -1.87 -11.44 -18.62
CA PRO A 140 -1.72 -12.80 -19.10
C PRO A 140 -1.98 -13.82 -18.00
N ALA A 141 -2.36 -15.04 -18.37
CA ALA A 141 -2.51 -16.12 -17.40
C ALA A 141 -1.18 -16.49 -16.73
N ASP A 142 -0.08 -16.33 -17.47
CA ASP A 142 1.28 -16.59 -17.03
C ASP A 142 2.22 -15.57 -17.68
N TRP A 143 2.90 -14.80 -16.84
CA TRP A 143 3.83 -13.76 -17.28
C TRP A 143 5.19 -14.33 -17.74
N SER A 144 5.57 -15.55 -17.31
CA SER A 144 6.87 -16.12 -17.66
C SER A 144 7.05 -16.37 -19.15
N ARG A 145 5.93 -16.54 -19.88
CA ARG A 145 5.89 -16.64 -21.33
C ARG A 145 6.43 -15.40 -22.05
N TYR A 146 6.55 -14.28 -21.35
CA TYR A 146 7.04 -13.02 -21.90
C TYR A 146 8.35 -12.56 -21.25
N GLU A 147 9.02 -13.42 -20.47
CA GLU A 147 10.25 -13.08 -19.76
C GLU A 147 11.34 -12.57 -20.71
N GLY A 148 11.80 -11.33 -20.53
CA GLY A 148 12.80 -10.69 -21.37
C GLY A 148 12.24 -10.08 -22.67
N MET A 149 10.97 -10.30 -22.99
CA MET A 149 10.37 -9.79 -24.23
C MET A 149 10.02 -8.31 -24.11
N ARG A 150 10.11 -7.60 -25.24
CA ARG A 150 9.59 -6.25 -25.38
C ARG A 150 8.06 -6.29 -25.49
N ILE A 151 7.40 -5.76 -24.47
CA ILE A 151 5.94 -5.71 -24.37
C ILE A 151 5.43 -4.28 -24.30
N GLY A 152 4.26 -4.05 -24.89
CA GLY A 152 3.47 -2.84 -24.76
C GLY A 152 2.13 -3.17 -24.13
N ILE A 153 1.51 -2.22 -23.45
CA ILE A 153 0.19 -2.40 -22.85
C ILE A 153 -0.81 -1.57 -23.64
N GLY A 154 -1.79 -2.25 -24.26
CA GLY A 154 -2.76 -1.62 -25.18
C GLY A 154 -3.87 -0.83 -24.48
N ARG A 155 -3.88 -0.81 -23.15
CA ARG A 155 -4.87 -0.10 -22.32
C ARG A 155 -4.23 0.65 -21.17
N ALA A 156 -5.01 1.54 -20.58
CA ALA A 156 -4.62 2.25 -19.39
C ALA A 156 -4.40 1.29 -18.20
N LEU A 157 -3.27 1.43 -17.52
CA LEU A 157 -3.00 0.77 -16.24
C LEU A 157 -3.35 1.71 -15.09
N THR A 158 -3.84 1.17 -13.98
CA THR A 158 -4.11 1.93 -12.75
C THR A 158 -2.87 1.92 -11.86
N LEU A 159 -2.42 3.10 -11.44
CA LEU A 159 -1.38 3.26 -10.43
C LEU A 159 -1.93 2.77 -9.08
N ALA A 160 -1.27 1.77 -8.52
CA ALA A 160 -1.70 1.12 -7.28
C ALA A 160 -0.88 1.60 -6.08
N ASP A 161 0.43 1.77 -6.25
CA ASP A 161 1.36 2.19 -5.19
C ASP A 161 2.51 3.05 -5.76
N THR A 162 2.92 4.05 -4.99
CA THR A 162 3.94 5.05 -5.37
C THR A 162 5.12 5.13 -4.39
N ASP A 163 5.09 4.37 -3.29
CA ASP A 163 6.01 4.56 -2.17
C ASP A 163 7.48 4.34 -2.58
N ASP A 164 7.71 3.45 -3.55
CA ASP A 164 9.04 3.09 -4.04
C ASP A 164 9.55 4.01 -5.16
N ILE A 165 8.76 4.98 -5.64
CA ILE A 165 9.15 5.84 -6.78
C ILE A 165 10.37 6.69 -6.43
N ALA A 166 10.36 7.33 -5.25
CA ALA A 166 11.40 8.28 -4.88
C ALA A 166 12.74 7.62 -4.53
N GLN A 167 12.70 6.37 -4.04
CA GLN A 167 13.90 5.65 -3.59
C GLN A 167 14.44 4.72 -4.67
N ASP A 168 13.54 3.98 -5.32
CA ASP A 168 13.88 2.86 -6.19
C ASP A 168 13.47 3.09 -7.65
N GLY A 169 12.88 4.24 -8.01
CA GLY A 169 12.48 4.55 -9.38
C GLY A 169 11.33 3.69 -9.91
N ARG A 170 10.63 2.96 -9.04
CA ARG A 170 9.60 1.99 -9.42
C ARG A 170 8.24 2.32 -8.83
N ALA A 171 7.18 1.89 -9.53
CA ALA A 171 5.83 1.96 -9.01
C ALA A 171 5.06 0.68 -9.31
N LEU A 172 4.05 0.39 -8.50
CA LEU A 172 3.16 -0.73 -8.72
C LEU A 172 1.94 -0.25 -9.50
N VAL A 173 1.63 -0.93 -10.60
CA VAL A 173 0.43 -0.70 -11.40
C VAL A 173 -0.38 -1.97 -11.53
N ALA A 174 -1.65 -1.83 -11.95
CA ALA A 174 -2.56 -2.94 -12.14
C ALA A 174 -3.42 -2.80 -13.40
N PHE A 175 -3.69 -3.94 -14.03
CA PHE A 175 -4.75 -4.06 -15.03
C PHE A 175 -6.14 -3.95 -14.38
N ASP A 176 -7.11 -3.44 -15.13
CA ASP A 176 -8.54 -3.50 -14.82
C ASP A 176 -8.97 -2.82 -13.50
N GLY A 177 -8.27 -1.75 -13.10
CA GLY A 177 -8.59 -0.96 -11.93
C GLY A 177 -7.87 -1.40 -10.65
N PRO A 178 -8.30 -0.92 -9.48
CA PRO A 178 -7.62 -1.17 -8.22
C PRO A 178 -7.64 -2.65 -7.81
N LEU A 179 -6.61 -3.03 -7.05
CA LEU A 179 -6.49 -4.34 -6.42
C LEU A 179 -7.13 -4.28 -5.03
N TRP A 180 -7.65 -5.41 -4.55
CA TRP A 180 -8.30 -5.50 -3.24
C TRP A 180 -7.59 -6.49 -2.35
N GLN A 181 -7.43 -6.11 -1.09
CA GLN A 181 -6.97 -7.01 -0.04
C GLN A 181 -7.91 -8.23 0.01
N PRO A 182 -7.40 -9.47 -0.08
CA PRO A 182 -8.25 -10.66 -0.04
C PRO A 182 -9.15 -10.70 1.20
N GLY A 183 -8.62 -10.33 2.36
CA GLY A 183 -9.35 -10.28 3.63
C GLY A 183 -10.43 -9.20 3.71
N GLU A 184 -10.48 -8.24 2.77
CA GLU A 184 -11.58 -7.28 2.67
C GLU A 184 -12.79 -7.88 1.93
N ARG A 185 -12.57 -8.91 1.12
CA ARG A 185 -13.55 -9.41 0.14
C ARG A 185 -13.96 -10.85 0.38
N ALA A 186 -13.15 -11.61 1.10
CA ALA A 186 -13.40 -13.00 1.42
C ALA A 186 -12.74 -13.38 2.75
N ALA A 187 -13.30 -14.39 3.41
CA ALA A 187 -12.74 -14.91 4.65
C ALA A 187 -11.29 -15.41 4.43
N PRO A 188 -10.34 -15.07 5.33
CA PRO A 188 -8.99 -15.63 5.31
C PRO A 188 -8.99 -17.15 5.17
N GLY A 189 -8.03 -17.69 4.41
CA GLY A 189 -7.87 -19.13 4.14
C GLY A 189 -8.92 -19.75 3.19
N SER A 190 -9.96 -19.01 2.80
CA SER A 190 -10.97 -19.50 1.86
C SER A 190 -10.45 -19.62 0.42
N GLU A 191 -11.12 -20.44 -0.40
CA GLU A 191 -10.85 -20.50 -1.83
C GLU A 191 -11.08 -19.16 -2.53
N ALA A 192 -12.11 -18.42 -2.13
CA ALA A 192 -12.40 -17.09 -2.66
C ALA A 192 -11.26 -16.09 -2.35
N ALA A 193 -10.69 -16.11 -1.13
CA ALA A 193 -9.55 -15.26 -0.80
C ALA A 193 -8.31 -15.63 -1.62
N ARG A 194 -8.03 -16.93 -1.81
CA ARG A 194 -6.93 -17.40 -2.67
C ARG A 194 -7.13 -17.00 -4.12
N ALA A 195 -8.36 -17.07 -4.65
CA ALA A 195 -8.68 -16.66 -6.00
C ALA A 195 -8.44 -15.15 -6.21
N ILE A 196 -8.78 -14.32 -5.23
CA ILE A 196 -8.51 -12.87 -5.28
C ILE A 196 -7.00 -12.60 -5.22
N ALA A 197 -6.26 -13.28 -4.34
CA ALA A 197 -4.81 -13.14 -4.26
C ALA A 197 -4.12 -13.53 -5.58
N ALA A 198 -4.58 -14.62 -6.22
CA ALA A 198 -4.09 -15.07 -7.52
C ALA A 198 -4.45 -14.08 -8.65
N ASP A 199 -5.67 -13.53 -8.66
CA ASP A 199 -6.07 -12.49 -9.62
C ASP A 199 -5.23 -11.21 -9.45
N ASN A 200 -4.99 -10.76 -8.22
CA ASN A 200 -4.10 -9.64 -7.93
C ASN A 200 -2.66 -9.92 -8.38
N ALA A 201 -2.13 -11.14 -8.14
CA ALA A 201 -0.80 -11.55 -8.62
C ALA A 201 -0.69 -11.48 -10.14
N ARG A 202 -1.74 -11.90 -10.85
CA ARG A 202 -1.82 -11.84 -12.30
C ARG A 202 -1.92 -10.41 -12.85
N ARG A 203 -2.72 -9.56 -12.19
CA ARG A 203 -3.02 -8.20 -12.64
C ARG A 203 -1.97 -7.16 -12.28
N ARG A 204 -1.14 -7.41 -11.27
CA ARG A 204 -0.12 -6.45 -10.82
C ARG A 204 1.12 -6.52 -11.70
N LEU A 205 1.73 -5.38 -11.94
CA LEU A 205 2.98 -5.23 -12.68
C LEU A 205 3.79 -4.10 -12.06
N TRP A 206 5.08 -4.29 -11.82
CA TRP A 206 5.96 -3.19 -11.45
C TRP A 206 6.41 -2.45 -12.70
N LEU A 207 6.33 -1.11 -12.69
CA LEU A 207 7.01 -0.29 -13.69
C LEU A 207 8.31 0.21 -13.07
N ASP A 208 9.40 0.11 -13.83
CA ASP A 208 10.74 0.53 -13.40
C ASP A 208 11.31 1.51 -14.43
N ASP A 209 11.97 2.56 -13.94
CA ASP A 209 12.54 3.61 -14.78
C ASP A 209 13.84 3.22 -15.48
N GLY A 210 14.28 1.98 -15.29
CA GLY A 210 15.49 1.41 -15.90
C GLY A 210 16.76 1.87 -15.20
N ARG A 211 16.68 2.61 -14.09
CA ARG A 211 17.85 2.99 -13.30
C ARG A 211 18.28 1.86 -12.38
N ILE A 212 19.51 1.39 -12.56
CA ILE A 212 20.18 0.60 -11.53
C ILE A 212 20.80 1.57 -10.52
N VAL A 213 20.47 1.41 -9.23
CA VAL A 213 21.05 2.20 -8.13
C VAL A 213 22.60 2.22 -8.25
N GLY A 214 23.18 3.42 -8.30
CA GLY A 214 24.62 3.65 -8.43
C GLY A 214 25.13 3.92 -9.86
N ALA A 215 24.33 3.69 -10.91
CA ALA A 215 24.74 4.03 -12.27
C ALA A 215 24.96 5.55 -12.46
N PRO A 216 26.02 6.02 -13.15
CA PRO A 216 26.05 7.38 -13.65
C PRO A 216 24.84 7.59 -14.56
N ALA A 217 24.12 8.70 -14.35
CA ALA A 217 22.93 9.05 -15.10
C ALA A 217 23.27 9.15 -16.60
N LEU A 218 23.10 8.05 -17.33
CA LEU A 218 22.77 8.16 -18.73
C LEU A 218 21.39 8.82 -18.76
N ASP A 219 21.31 9.96 -19.41
CA ASP A 219 20.18 10.87 -19.75
C ASP A 219 18.70 10.34 -19.84
N ALA A 220 18.29 9.24 -19.19
CA ALA A 220 17.26 8.33 -19.72
C ALA A 220 16.28 7.72 -18.68
N GLY A 221 16.01 8.38 -17.55
CA GLY A 221 14.87 7.95 -16.71
C GLY A 221 13.56 8.27 -17.42
N VAL A 222 12.74 7.26 -17.71
CA VAL A 222 11.49 7.42 -18.50
C VAL A 222 10.24 7.63 -17.65
N LEU A 223 10.37 7.95 -16.36
CA LEU A 223 9.20 8.28 -15.53
C LEU A 223 8.48 9.52 -16.04
N PRO A 224 7.14 9.51 -16.08
CA PRO A 224 6.39 10.71 -16.43
C PRO A 224 6.63 11.85 -15.44
N SER A 225 6.48 13.09 -15.91
CA SER A 225 6.44 14.24 -15.00
C SER A 225 5.26 14.12 -14.04
N GLY A 226 5.47 14.53 -12.78
CA GLY A 226 4.44 14.44 -11.75
C GLY A 226 4.25 13.05 -11.12
N TYR A 227 5.00 12.03 -11.56
CA TYR A 227 4.77 10.65 -11.13
C TYR A 227 4.95 10.43 -9.62
N ALA A 228 5.99 11.02 -9.03
CA ALA A 228 6.23 10.94 -7.59
C ALA A 228 5.15 11.68 -6.75
N GLN A 229 4.34 12.53 -7.40
CA GLN A 229 3.22 13.26 -6.78
C GLN A 229 1.86 12.66 -7.16
N ALA A 230 1.85 11.63 -8.01
CA ALA A 230 0.64 10.99 -8.45
C ALA A 230 0.00 10.22 -7.29
N ARG A 231 -1.33 10.16 -7.30
CA ARG A 231 -2.10 9.42 -6.31
C ARG A 231 -2.43 8.03 -6.83
N SER A 232 -2.61 7.07 -5.93
CA SER A 232 -3.24 5.80 -6.28
C SER A 232 -4.58 6.05 -6.98
N GLY A 233 -4.93 5.23 -7.97
CA GLY A 233 -6.07 5.44 -8.86
C GLY A 233 -5.78 6.33 -10.08
N SER A 234 -4.61 7.00 -10.16
CA SER A 234 -4.16 7.64 -11.41
C SER A 234 -3.97 6.59 -12.51
N THR A 235 -4.03 6.96 -13.79
CA THR A 235 -3.85 6.00 -14.89
C THR A 235 -2.66 6.32 -15.77
N LEU A 236 -2.06 5.27 -16.34
CA LEU A 236 -0.91 5.35 -17.25
C LEU A 236 -1.27 4.75 -18.61
N GLU A 237 -1.02 5.47 -19.69
CA GLU A 237 -1.23 5.02 -21.07
C GLU A 237 0.09 5.02 -21.85
N GLY A 238 0.17 4.18 -22.90
CA GLY A 238 1.40 4.07 -23.70
C GLY A 238 2.55 3.44 -22.92
N VAL A 239 2.24 2.52 -22.00
CA VAL A 239 3.23 1.78 -21.22
C VAL A 239 3.91 0.76 -22.14
N GLU A 240 5.23 0.85 -22.27
CA GLU A 240 6.06 -0.06 -23.07
C GLU A 240 7.40 -0.28 -22.39
N GLY A 241 7.90 -1.51 -22.43
CA GLY A 241 9.20 -1.86 -21.89
C GLY A 241 9.62 -3.30 -22.17
N VAL A 242 10.68 -3.74 -21.49
CA VAL A 242 11.09 -5.15 -21.48
C VAL A 242 10.72 -5.78 -20.14
N LEU A 243 10.02 -6.92 -20.19
CA LEU A 243 9.57 -7.62 -18.98
C LEU A 243 10.75 -8.39 -18.35
N ASP A 244 10.91 -8.31 -17.03
CA ASP A 244 11.77 -9.20 -16.26
C ASP A 244 11.10 -9.65 -14.96
N ALA A 245 11.71 -10.65 -14.31
CA ALA A 245 11.30 -11.13 -12.99
C ALA A 245 12.35 -10.73 -11.95
N ARG A 246 11.94 -10.00 -10.90
CA ARG A 246 12.82 -9.57 -9.80
C ARG A 246 12.09 -9.58 -8.47
N ASP A 247 12.80 -9.96 -7.40
CA ASP A 247 12.29 -9.97 -6.04
C ASP A 247 10.93 -10.68 -5.89
N GLY A 248 10.70 -11.74 -6.66
CA GLY A 248 9.45 -12.51 -6.64
C GLY A 248 8.26 -11.83 -7.34
N GLY A 249 8.49 -10.82 -8.18
CA GLY A 249 7.44 -10.16 -8.97
C GLY A 249 7.86 -9.82 -10.40
N TRP A 250 6.86 -9.57 -11.24
CA TRP A 250 7.04 -9.15 -12.63
C TRP A 250 7.23 -7.64 -12.72
N ARG A 251 8.21 -7.23 -13.51
CA ARG A 251 8.62 -5.84 -13.66
C ARG A 251 8.83 -5.51 -15.12
N LEU A 252 8.38 -4.34 -15.53
CA LEU A 252 8.56 -3.81 -16.86
C LEU A 252 9.60 -2.69 -16.80
N GLN A 253 10.76 -2.96 -17.39
CA GLN A 253 11.84 -1.99 -17.60
C GLN A 253 11.40 -1.05 -18.71
N LEU A 254 10.89 0.13 -18.34
CA LEU A 254 10.27 1.05 -19.29
C LEU A 254 11.28 1.48 -20.37
N THR A 255 10.88 1.40 -21.64
CA THR A 255 11.67 1.87 -22.79
C THR A 255 11.14 3.17 -23.39
N ALA A 256 9.96 3.60 -22.95
CA ALA A 256 9.32 4.85 -23.32
C ALA A 256 8.59 5.45 -22.12
N THR A 257 8.43 6.77 -22.12
CA THR A 257 7.71 7.47 -21.05
C THR A 257 6.20 7.33 -21.24
N PRO A 258 5.48 6.68 -20.32
CA PRO A 258 4.02 6.60 -20.40
C PRO A 258 3.40 7.96 -20.13
N THR A 259 2.17 8.16 -20.62
CA THR A 259 1.37 9.35 -20.29
C THR A 259 0.65 9.12 -18.98
N LEU A 260 0.91 9.97 -17.99
CA LEU A 260 0.22 9.97 -16.69
C LEU A 260 -1.04 10.83 -16.74
N HIS A 261 -2.17 10.24 -16.37
CA HIS A 261 -3.44 10.93 -16.11
C HIS A 261 -3.71 10.90 -14.60
N ALA A 262 -3.45 12.03 -13.93
CA ALA A 262 -3.56 12.11 -12.48
C ALA A 262 -5.03 11.99 -12.00
N ALA A 263 -5.25 11.21 -10.94
CA ALA A 263 -6.54 11.12 -10.27
C ALA A 263 -6.93 12.44 -9.58
N THR A 264 -8.21 12.78 -9.63
CA THR A 264 -8.74 14.03 -9.06
C THR A 264 -8.83 13.99 -7.54
N ARG A 265 -8.43 15.10 -6.92
CA ARG A 265 -8.58 15.36 -5.49
C ARG A 265 -9.99 15.87 -5.22
N GLU A 266 -10.83 15.03 -4.62
CA GLU A 266 -12.23 15.36 -4.36
C GLU A 266 -12.39 16.25 -3.10
N PRO A 267 -13.30 17.23 -3.12
CA PRO A 267 -13.59 18.05 -1.95
C PRO A 267 -14.15 17.20 -0.79
N ALA A 268 -14.18 17.78 0.41
CA ALA A 268 -14.72 17.11 1.59
C ALA A 268 -16.15 16.59 1.34
N PRO A 269 -16.41 15.29 1.55
CA PRO A 269 -17.71 14.71 1.31
C PRO A 269 -18.71 15.19 2.36
N GLN A 270 -20.00 15.10 2.03
CA GLN A 270 -21.08 15.37 2.97
C GLN A 270 -21.80 14.07 3.31
N ALA A 271 -22.05 13.86 4.60
CA ALA A 271 -22.95 12.83 5.11
C ALA A 271 -24.17 13.48 5.76
N GLY A 272 -25.36 13.03 5.36
CA GLY A 272 -26.64 13.55 5.86
C GLY A 272 -26.84 15.05 5.59
N ASP A 273 -27.83 15.63 6.26
CA ASP A 273 -28.08 17.08 6.20
C ASP A 273 -27.47 17.84 7.40
N ALA A 274 -27.64 19.16 7.45
CA ALA A 274 -27.06 20.00 8.51
C ALA A 274 -27.69 19.80 9.91
N SER A 275 -28.86 19.15 9.97
CA SER A 275 -29.58 18.87 11.21
C SER A 275 -29.23 17.51 11.82
N ASP A 276 -28.60 16.64 11.03
CA ASP A 276 -28.11 15.35 11.50
C ASP A 276 -26.86 15.53 12.38
N LEU A 277 -26.71 14.63 13.36
CA LEU A 277 -25.51 14.53 14.19
C LEU A 277 -24.42 13.82 13.39
N ARG A 278 -23.20 14.37 13.39
CA ARG A 278 -22.06 13.79 12.68
C ARG A 278 -21.01 13.22 13.62
N ILE A 279 -20.60 11.97 13.38
CA ILE A 279 -19.56 11.27 14.16
C ILE A 279 -18.48 10.79 13.19
N ALA A 280 -17.22 11.10 13.48
CA ALA A 280 -16.08 10.72 12.64
C ALA A 280 -15.04 9.90 13.43
N ALA A 281 -14.16 9.21 12.70
CA ALA A 281 -12.95 8.60 13.26
C ALA A 281 -11.72 9.02 12.45
N PHE A 282 -10.60 9.22 13.16
CA PHE A 282 -9.33 9.65 12.60
C PHE A 282 -8.19 8.85 13.21
N ASN A 283 -7.40 8.19 12.38
CA ASN A 283 -6.02 7.88 12.74
C ASN A 283 -5.20 9.17 12.57
N LEU A 284 -4.36 9.51 13.56
CA LEU A 284 -3.59 10.75 13.57
C LEU A 284 -2.13 10.59 13.13
N GLU A 285 -1.72 9.40 12.70
CA GLU A 285 -0.36 9.08 12.23
C GLU A 285 0.73 9.44 13.26
N ASN A 286 0.63 8.86 14.45
CA ASN A 286 1.50 9.12 15.60
C ASN A 286 1.64 10.63 15.88
N LEU A 287 0.56 11.29 16.32
CA LEU A 287 0.62 12.70 16.68
C LEU A 287 1.31 12.85 18.06
N PHE A 288 2.58 13.27 18.04
CA PHE A 288 3.43 13.49 19.21
C PHE A 288 3.95 14.91 19.22
N ASN A 289 3.97 15.55 20.39
CA ASN A 289 4.23 17.00 20.50
C ASN A 289 5.53 17.39 21.22
N GLY A 290 6.36 16.40 21.58
CA GLY A 290 7.61 16.62 22.31
C GLY A 290 7.35 16.95 23.78
N ASP A 291 7.78 18.12 24.24
CA ASP A 291 7.48 18.61 25.59
C ASP A 291 6.22 19.50 25.67
N GLY A 292 5.50 19.63 24.55
CA GLY A 292 4.36 20.52 24.40
C GLY A 292 4.69 22.01 24.34
N ARG A 293 5.97 22.40 24.43
CA ARG A 293 6.45 23.80 24.46
C ARG A 293 7.41 24.12 23.31
N GLY A 294 7.51 23.22 22.33
CA GLY A 294 8.34 23.39 21.14
C GLY A 294 9.73 22.75 21.24
N ALA A 295 10.03 22.03 22.32
CA ALA A 295 11.22 21.20 22.47
C ALA A 295 10.83 19.71 22.62
N GLY A 296 11.78 18.84 23.01
CA GLY A 296 11.51 17.41 23.21
C GLY A 296 11.50 16.56 21.93
N PHE A 297 11.98 17.11 20.81
CA PHE A 297 12.15 16.41 19.55
C PHE A 297 13.60 15.91 19.35
N PRO A 298 13.84 14.83 18.56
CA PRO A 298 12.82 13.98 17.94
C PRO A 298 12.07 13.18 19.00
N THR A 299 10.77 13.05 18.83
CA THR A 299 9.93 12.18 19.65
C THR A 299 10.19 10.71 19.27
N PRO A 300 9.80 9.74 20.10
CA PRO A 300 9.92 8.32 19.76
C PRO A 300 9.16 7.92 18.47
N ARG A 301 8.12 8.68 18.11
CA ARG A 301 7.27 8.47 16.94
C ARG A 301 6.75 9.81 16.40
N GLY A 302 6.29 9.84 15.15
CA GLY A 302 5.63 11.02 14.56
C GLY A 302 6.60 12.04 13.96
N ALA A 303 6.36 13.32 14.23
CA ALA A 303 7.16 14.44 13.76
C ALA A 303 8.59 14.43 14.33
N ARG A 304 9.58 14.80 13.51
CA ARG A 304 10.99 14.81 13.89
C ARG A 304 11.43 16.11 14.57
N ASP A 305 10.67 17.17 14.37
CA ASP A 305 10.90 18.49 14.93
C ASP A 305 9.57 19.25 15.10
N ALA A 306 9.63 20.40 15.77
CA ALA A 306 8.47 21.22 16.04
C ALA A 306 7.80 21.77 14.76
N VAL A 307 8.56 21.94 13.66
CA VAL A 307 8.01 22.45 12.39
C VAL A 307 7.17 21.39 11.72
N GLU A 308 7.66 20.14 11.65
CA GLU A 308 6.89 19.00 11.17
C GLU A 308 5.62 18.79 12.01
N TYR A 309 5.71 18.92 13.33
CA TYR A 309 4.55 18.80 14.22
C TYR A 309 3.48 19.87 13.94
N GLN A 310 3.88 21.13 13.77
CA GLN A 310 2.92 22.20 13.43
C GLN A 310 2.25 21.95 12.07
N ARG A 311 2.99 21.42 11.08
CA ARG A 311 2.42 21.03 9.79
C ARG A 311 1.43 19.87 9.95
N GLN A 312 1.79 18.83 10.70
CA GLN A 312 0.90 17.70 10.98
C GLN A 312 -0.40 18.18 11.64
N GLN A 313 -0.29 19.02 12.67
CA GLN A 313 -1.46 19.64 13.31
C GLN A 313 -2.32 20.43 12.32
N ALA A 314 -1.74 21.31 11.51
CA ALA A 314 -2.49 22.12 10.55
C ALA A 314 -3.25 21.26 9.55
N LYS A 315 -2.64 20.18 9.04
CA LYS A 315 -3.28 19.22 8.13
C LYS A 315 -4.45 18.49 8.80
N LEU A 316 -4.27 18.02 10.03
CA LEU A 316 -5.32 17.34 10.81
C LEU A 316 -6.48 18.29 11.14
N ILE A 317 -6.19 19.53 11.53
CA ILE A 317 -7.19 20.57 11.81
C ILE A 317 -8.01 20.88 10.54
N ALA A 318 -7.35 21.10 9.40
CA ALA A 318 -8.01 21.31 8.11
C ALA A 318 -8.91 20.13 7.73
N THR A 319 -8.46 18.90 8.01
CA THR A 319 -9.20 17.67 7.76
C THR A 319 -10.47 17.58 8.63
N ILE A 320 -10.35 17.78 9.94
CA ILE A 320 -11.48 17.75 10.88
C ILE A 320 -12.50 18.85 10.53
N GLN A 321 -12.03 20.06 10.21
CA GLN A 321 -12.89 21.16 9.79
C GLN A 321 -13.57 20.92 8.45
N GLY A 322 -12.90 20.26 7.51
CA GLY A 322 -13.46 19.88 6.21
C GLY A 322 -14.67 18.96 6.37
N LEU A 323 -14.54 17.92 7.20
CA LEU A 323 -15.62 16.95 7.47
C LEU A 323 -16.73 17.48 8.38
N LYS A 324 -16.44 18.50 9.19
CA LYS A 324 -17.39 19.13 10.14
C LYS A 324 -18.08 18.10 11.05
N PRO A 325 -17.36 17.22 11.76
CA PRO A 325 -17.98 16.32 12.72
C PRO A 325 -18.46 17.09 13.95
N ASP A 326 -19.47 16.53 14.63
CA ASP A 326 -19.90 16.96 15.96
C ASP A 326 -19.14 16.20 17.06
N ILE A 327 -18.73 14.96 16.79
CA ILE A 327 -17.86 14.11 17.63
C ILE A 327 -16.80 13.47 16.75
N ALA A 328 -15.55 13.41 17.21
CA ALA A 328 -14.48 12.68 16.55
C ALA A 328 -13.77 11.72 17.52
N ALA A 329 -13.68 10.45 17.12
CA ALA A 329 -12.81 9.45 17.71
C ALA A 329 -11.40 9.59 17.12
N LEU A 330 -10.39 9.53 17.98
CA LEU A 330 -8.99 9.73 17.63
C LEU A 330 -8.21 8.47 17.97
N MET A 331 -7.39 7.99 17.05
CA MET A 331 -6.39 6.94 17.24
C MET A 331 -4.99 7.53 17.04
N GLU A 332 -3.94 6.82 17.44
CA GLU A 332 -2.55 7.28 17.27
C GLU A 332 -2.24 8.64 17.94
N LEU A 333 -2.94 8.93 19.04
CA LEU A 333 -2.74 10.12 19.87
C LEU A 333 -1.72 9.83 20.97
N GLU A 334 -0.75 10.71 21.20
CA GLU A 334 0.20 10.56 22.30
C GLU A 334 -0.51 10.45 23.68
N ASN A 335 0.01 9.59 24.55
CA ASN A 335 -0.47 9.39 25.91
C ASN A 335 0.28 10.28 26.92
N ASP A 336 0.27 11.59 26.68
CA ASP A 336 0.92 12.64 27.47
C ASP A 336 -0.01 13.32 28.49
N GLY A 337 -1.23 12.79 28.66
CA GLY A 337 -2.22 13.25 29.64
C GLY A 337 -3.24 14.23 29.07
N TYR A 338 -3.67 15.17 29.93
CA TYR A 338 -4.76 16.12 29.67
C TYR A 338 -4.42 17.57 30.02
N GLY A 339 -3.17 17.83 30.42
CA GLY A 339 -2.70 19.18 30.75
C GLY A 339 -2.73 20.12 29.54
N PRO A 340 -2.58 21.43 29.74
CA PRO A 340 -2.57 22.40 28.63
C PRO A 340 -1.44 22.14 27.61
N ASP A 341 -0.34 21.53 28.04
CA ASP A 341 0.78 21.15 27.19
C ASP A 341 0.56 19.80 26.47
N SER A 342 -0.53 19.07 26.73
CA SER A 342 -0.80 17.80 26.07
C SER A 342 -1.18 17.96 24.60
N THR A 343 -0.83 16.97 23.79
CA THR A 343 -1.12 16.88 22.37
C THR A 343 -2.63 17.02 22.11
N LEU A 344 -3.45 16.38 22.94
CA LEU A 344 -4.92 16.47 22.84
C LEU A 344 -5.43 17.89 23.11
N ALA A 345 -4.88 18.58 24.12
CA ALA A 345 -5.26 19.94 24.44
C ALA A 345 -4.87 20.91 23.33
N GLN A 346 -3.67 20.74 22.75
CA GLN A 346 -3.20 21.58 21.64
C GLN A 346 -4.04 21.39 20.38
N LEU A 347 -4.39 20.15 20.01
CA LEU A 347 -5.28 19.89 18.87
C LEU A 347 -6.66 20.55 19.05
N VAL A 348 -7.27 20.40 20.24
CA VAL A 348 -8.57 21.03 20.55
C VAL A 348 -8.47 22.55 20.53
N GLU A 349 -7.38 23.11 21.04
CA GLU A 349 -7.15 24.54 21.03
C GLU A 349 -6.96 25.08 19.60
N GLY A 350 -6.24 24.36 18.74
CA GLY A 350 -6.14 24.67 17.31
C GLY A 350 -7.51 24.72 16.64
N LEU A 351 -8.35 23.70 16.88
CA LEU A 351 -9.73 23.66 16.37
C LEU A 351 -10.60 24.82 16.87
N ARG A 352 -10.42 25.28 18.11
CA ARG A 352 -11.17 26.43 18.65
C ARG A 352 -10.81 27.75 17.97
N ARG A 353 -9.53 27.97 17.65
CA ARG A 353 -9.06 29.21 17.00
C ARG A 353 -9.72 29.44 15.64
N ASP A 354 -10.01 28.37 14.94
CA ASP A 354 -10.61 28.39 13.62
C ASP A 354 -12.15 28.22 13.63
N GLY A 355 -12.74 28.08 14.82
CA GLY A 355 -14.19 28.08 15.04
C GLY A 355 -14.76 26.79 15.63
N GLY A 356 -15.70 26.94 16.58
CA GLY A 356 -16.42 25.84 17.24
C GLY A 356 -16.12 25.73 18.72
N ASP A 357 -17.11 25.27 19.52
CA ASP A 357 -16.94 25.02 20.96
C ASP A 357 -16.38 23.61 21.18
N TRP A 358 -15.16 23.37 20.69
CA TRP A 358 -14.50 22.07 20.80
C TRP A 358 -14.07 21.77 22.23
N ARG A 359 -14.25 20.53 22.67
CA ARG A 359 -13.81 20.00 23.95
C ARG A 359 -13.32 18.57 23.76
N TYR A 360 -12.60 18.04 24.73
CA TYR A 360 -12.19 16.64 24.76
C TYR A 360 -12.82 15.88 25.92
N VAL A 361 -12.89 14.56 25.79
CA VAL A 361 -13.30 13.64 26.84
C VAL A 361 -12.08 13.26 27.67
N ALA A 362 -12.20 13.36 29.00
CA ALA A 362 -11.20 12.90 29.95
C ALA A 362 -11.80 11.82 30.86
N THR A 363 -10.97 10.87 31.30
CA THR A 363 -11.32 9.82 32.27
C THR A 363 -11.23 10.30 33.73
N CYS A 364 -10.95 11.59 33.92
CA CYS A 364 -10.84 12.29 35.20
C CYS A 364 -11.74 13.52 35.20
N GLN A 365 -12.08 14.00 36.40
CA GLN A 365 -12.73 15.29 36.53
C GLN A 365 -11.74 16.40 36.18
N LEU A 366 -12.12 17.28 35.25
CA LEU A 366 -11.28 18.41 34.84
C LEU A 366 -11.29 19.53 35.90
N PRO A 367 -10.14 20.18 36.19
CA PRO A 367 -8.81 19.86 35.66
C PRO A 367 -8.26 18.56 36.28
N CYS A 368 -7.65 17.72 35.45
CA CYS A 368 -7.06 16.47 35.90
C CYS A 368 -5.75 16.70 36.68
N ALA A 369 -5.33 15.72 37.49
CA ALA A 369 -4.02 15.73 38.11
C ALA A 369 -2.90 15.80 37.05
N ALA A 370 -1.76 16.42 37.40
CA ALA A 370 -0.66 16.65 36.44
C ALA A 370 -0.04 15.35 35.89
N ASP A 371 -0.10 14.27 36.68
CA ASP A 371 0.35 12.93 36.31
C ASP A 371 -0.75 12.06 35.68
N ALA A 372 -1.97 12.59 35.52
CA ALA A 372 -3.04 11.87 34.83
C ALA A 372 -2.60 11.51 33.41
N ARG A 373 -2.96 10.30 33.00
CA ARG A 373 -2.74 9.77 31.65
C ARG A 373 -4.07 9.41 31.03
N GLY A 374 -4.08 9.29 29.70
CA GLY A 374 -5.24 8.74 29.02
C GLY A 374 -5.37 7.22 29.22
N PRO A 375 -6.30 6.57 28.49
CA PRO A 375 -6.54 5.14 28.63
C PRO A 375 -5.30 4.30 28.33
N GLY A 376 -4.93 3.43 29.27
CA GLY A 376 -3.79 2.51 29.13
C GLY A 376 -2.42 3.14 29.42
N ASN A 377 -1.37 2.34 29.25
CA ASN A 377 0.03 2.70 29.54
C ASN A 377 0.92 2.80 28.30
N ASP A 378 0.39 2.48 27.11
CA ASP A 378 1.13 2.62 25.85
C ASP A 378 1.37 4.11 25.52
N GLN A 379 2.43 4.39 24.76
CA GLN A 379 2.80 5.73 24.32
C GLN A 379 1.73 6.36 23.42
N ILE A 380 0.95 5.54 22.70
CA ILE A 380 -0.22 5.99 21.94
C ILE A 380 -1.51 5.45 22.56
N ARG A 381 -2.56 6.22 22.42
CA ARG A 381 -3.89 5.93 22.98
C ARG A 381 -4.99 6.36 22.02
N VAL A 382 -6.22 6.03 22.40
CA VAL A 382 -7.42 6.61 21.80
C VAL A 382 -7.86 7.89 22.53
N GLY A 383 -8.66 8.70 21.86
CA GLY A 383 -9.28 9.91 22.39
C GLY A 383 -10.64 10.20 21.77
N LEU A 384 -11.38 11.11 22.41
CA LEU A 384 -12.64 11.65 21.87
C LEU A 384 -12.62 13.17 22.02
N ILE A 385 -12.97 13.86 20.95
CA ILE A 385 -13.26 15.30 20.94
C ILE A 385 -14.68 15.54 20.45
N TYR A 386 -15.29 16.63 20.89
CA TYR A 386 -16.67 16.94 20.56
C TYR A 386 -16.94 18.44 20.55
N ARG A 387 -17.98 18.82 19.82
CA ARG A 387 -18.54 20.17 19.81
C ARG A 387 -19.61 20.31 20.89
N ALA A 388 -19.32 21.10 21.92
CA ALA A 388 -20.19 21.26 23.08
C ALA A 388 -21.44 22.11 22.80
N ASP A 389 -21.52 22.78 21.66
CA ASP A 389 -22.72 23.43 21.16
C ASP A 389 -23.68 22.44 20.45
N ARG A 390 -23.21 21.22 20.17
CA ARG A 390 -23.92 20.19 19.38
C ARG A 390 -24.25 18.94 20.18
N VAL A 391 -23.40 18.59 21.14
CA VAL A 391 -23.61 17.45 22.05
C VAL A 391 -23.18 17.80 23.47
N ALA A 392 -23.78 17.12 24.46
CA ALA A 392 -23.32 17.15 25.84
C ALA A 392 -22.98 15.73 26.30
N PRO A 393 -21.83 15.52 26.98
CA PRO A 393 -21.55 14.26 27.66
C PRO A 393 -22.63 13.95 28.70
N ARG A 394 -22.98 12.66 28.82
CA ARG A 394 -23.86 12.12 29.86
C ARG A 394 -23.04 11.13 30.70
N GLY A 395 -22.88 11.44 31.98
CA GLY A 395 -22.06 10.61 32.88
C GLY A 395 -20.56 10.73 32.60
N ALA A 396 -19.77 9.93 33.32
CA ALA A 396 -18.32 9.88 33.16
C ALA A 396 -17.93 9.03 31.94
N ALA A 397 -16.76 9.33 31.37
CA ALA A 397 -16.13 8.46 30.39
C ALA A 397 -15.65 7.17 31.06
N VAL A 398 -15.69 6.06 30.31
CA VAL A 398 -15.33 4.74 30.81
C VAL A 398 -14.34 4.05 29.87
N THR A 399 -13.52 3.17 30.43
CA THR A 399 -12.48 2.45 29.70
C THR A 399 -12.57 0.95 29.98
N LEU A 400 -11.99 0.14 29.10
CA LEU A 400 -11.93 -1.31 29.22
C LEU A 400 -10.47 -1.80 29.28
N PRO A 401 -9.80 -1.72 30.45
CA PRO A 401 -8.48 -2.31 30.62
C PRO A 401 -8.55 -3.84 30.75
N GLY A 402 -7.42 -4.53 30.70
CA GLY A 402 -7.34 -5.96 30.94
C GLY A 402 -7.21 -6.81 29.66
N GLY A 403 -6.49 -7.93 29.79
CA GLY A 403 -6.39 -8.95 28.74
C GLY A 403 -5.70 -8.40 27.49
N PRO A 404 -6.32 -8.47 26.29
CA PRO A 404 -5.68 -7.99 25.06
C PRO A 404 -5.40 -6.48 25.07
N PHE A 405 -6.00 -5.72 25.99
CA PHE A 405 -5.82 -4.27 26.12
C PHE A 405 -4.66 -3.85 27.04
N ASP A 406 -3.99 -4.80 27.71
CA ASP A 406 -2.83 -4.50 28.57
C ASP A 406 -1.50 -4.48 27.82
N SER A 407 -1.38 -5.23 26.72
CA SER A 407 -0.10 -5.43 26.02
C SER A 407 -0.20 -5.45 24.49
N GLY A 408 -1.39 -5.29 23.92
CA GLY A 408 -1.62 -5.36 22.48
C GLY A 408 -2.48 -4.22 21.97
N SER A 409 -3.79 -4.42 21.98
CA SER A 409 -4.77 -3.41 21.58
C SER A 409 -4.75 -2.23 22.55
N ARG A 410 -5.07 -1.02 22.07
CA ARG A 410 -5.22 0.15 22.94
C ARG A 410 -6.47 0.01 23.78
N VAL A 411 -6.40 0.47 25.02
CA VAL A 411 -7.55 0.49 25.94
C VAL A 411 -8.68 1.33 25.33
N PRO A 412 -9.87 0.76 25.07
CA PRO A 412 -10.99 1.48 24.50
C PRO A 412 -11.46 2.63 25.41
N LEU A 413 -11.99 3.69 24.81
CA LEU A 413 -12.63 4.82 25.49
C LEU A 413 -14.07 4.96 25.02
N ALA A 414 -15.03 4.89 25.94
CA ALA A 414 -16.43 5.14 25.65
C ALA A 414 -16.98 6.32 26.44
N GLN A 415 -17.81 7.13 25.78
CA GLN A 415 -18.55 8.22 26.39
C GLN A 415 -19.98 8.21 25.86
N ALA A 416 -20.95 8.30 26.76
CA ALA A 416 -22.34 8.56 26.39
C ALA A 416 -22.53 10.07 26.15
N PHE A 417 -23.30 10.41 25.11
CA PHE A 417 -23.64 11.78 24.74
C PHE A 417 -25.15 11.92 24.56
N VAL A 418 -25.64 13.15 24.64
CA VAL A 418 -26.96 13.56 24.14
C VAL A 418 -26.79 14.65 23.10
N ALA A 419 -27.55 14.58 22.01
CA ALA A 419 -27.58 15.65 21.02
C ALA A 419 -28.23 16.91 21.61
N LEU A 420 -27.78 18.09 21.18
CA LEU A 420 -28.30 19.38 21.61
C LEU A 420 -29.08 20.04 20.48
N ARG A 421 -30.22 20.63 20.82
CA ARG A 421 -30.97 21.54 19.95
C ARG A 421 -31.22 22.83 20.70
N ARG A 422 -30.70 23.95 20.18
CA ARG A 422 -30.75 25.27 20.85
C ARG A 422 -30.22 25.20 22.29
N GLY A 423 -29.09 24.51 22.48
CA GLY A 423 -28.42 24.38 23.78
C GLY A 423 -29.11 23.47 24.80
N ARG A 424 -30.15 22.71 24.41
CA ARG A 424 -30.86 21.78 25.30
C ARG A 424 -30.79 20.35 24.79
N PRO A 425 -30.66 19.34 25.67
CA PRO A 425 -30.74 17.93 25.28
C PRO A 425 -31.99 17.66 24.44
N ALA A 426 -31.78 17.00 23.30
CA ALA A 426 -32.81 16.65 22.33
C ALA A 426 -32.53 15.23 21.82
N GLY A 427 -33.44 14.30 22.09
CA GLY A 427 -33.30 12.90 21.69
C GLY A 427 -32.71 11.99 22.77
N PRO A 428 -32.54 10.69 22.45
CA PRO A 428 -31.98 9.70 23.37
C PRO A 428 -30.47 9.90 23.54
N ALA A 429 -29.93 9.38 24.64
CA ALA A 429 -28.48 9.25 24.78
C ALA A 429 -27.93 8.15 23.86
N PHE A 430 -26.67 8.26 23.48
CA PHE A 430 -25.97 7.27 22.66
C PHE A 430 -24.49 7.21 23.08
N THR A 431 -23.89 6.02 22.97
CA THR A 431 -22.51 5.75 23.37
C THR A 431 -21.61 5.71 22.14
N VAL A 432 -20.51 6.45 22.21
CA VAL A 432 -19.43 6.44 21.21
C VAL A 432 -18.22 5.74 21.83
N ALA A 433 -17.77 4.63 21.24
CA ALA A 433 -16.63 3.84 21.72
C ALA A 433 -15.47 3.90 20.72
N ALA A 434 -14.43 4.67 21.05
CA ALA A 434 -13.20 4.76 20.26
C ALA A 434 -12.30 3.55 20.53
N ASN A 435 -11.80 2.93 19.46
CA ASN A 435 -11.00 1.70 19.50
C ASN A 435 -9.76 1.83 18.61
N HIS A 436 -8.69 1.15 19.02
CA HIS A 436 -7.49 0.96 18.21
C HIS A 436 -6.90 -0.42 18.55
N PHE A 437 -7.15 -1.42 17.70
CA PHE A 437 -6.70 -2.79 17.96
C PHE A 437 -5.24 -3.01 17.57
N LYS A 438 -4.65 -4.09 18.08
CA LYS A 438 -3.26 -4.46 17.80
C LYS A 438 -2.98 -4.56 16.30
N SER A 439 -1.93 -3.88 15.84
CA SER A 439 -1.47 -3.92 14.45
C SER A 439 -1.16 -5.33 13.94
N LYS A 440 -1.33 -5.52 12.62
CA LYS A 440 -1.15 -6.81 11.91
C LYS A 440 0.31 -7.31 11.85
N GLY A 441 1.29 -6.45 12.17
CA GLY A 441 2.70 -6.79 12.14
C GLY A 441 3.11 -7.79 13.23
N CYS A 442 3.88 -8.81 12.85
CA CYS A 442 4.27 -9.92 13.73
C CYS A 442 5.25 -9.53 14.84
N GLY A 443 6.36 -8.85 14.48
CA GLY A 443 7.49 -8.66 15.40
C GLY A 443 8.05 -9.99 15.92
N GLN A 444 8.92 -9.95 16.93
CA GLN A 444 9.41 -11.15 17.61
C GLN A 444 8.43 -11.67 18.69
N GLN A 445 7.42 -10.87 19.02
CA GLN A 445 6.49 -11.11 20.12
C GLN A 445 5.29 -11.98 19.73
N ALA A 446 4.99 -12.13 18.43
CA ALA A 446 3.90 -12.98 17.97
C ALA A 446 4.18 -14.46 18.28
N GLN A 447 3.38 -15.05 19.17
CA GLN A 447 3.55 -16.42 19.65
C GLN A 447 2.21 -17.16 19.68
N GLY A 448 2.26 -18.50 19.69
CA GLY A 448 1.06 -19.33 19.72
C GLY A 448 0.09 -18.97 18.58
N ALA A 449 -1.18 -18.71 18.94
CA ALA A 449 -2.25 -18.35 18.01
C ALA A 449 -2.11 -16.95 17.39
N ASP A 450 -1.18 -16.11 17.88
CA ASP A 450 -0.91 -14.80 17.31
C ASP A 450 0.16 -14.82 16.21
N ARG A 451 0.77 -15.97 15.94
CA ARG A 451 1.64 -16.15 14.76
C ARG A 451 0.82 -16.05 13.47
N ASP A 452 1.51 -15.69 12.39
CA ASP A 452 0.91 -15.70 11.07
C ASP A 452 0.58 -17.15 10.68
N ALA A 453 -0.68 -17.40 10.39
CA ALA A 453 -1.17 -18.69 9.93
C ALA A 453 -0.98 -18.89 8.41
N GLY A 454 -0.54 -17.85 7.68
CA GLY A 454 -0.41 -17.86 6.22
C GLY A 454 -1.76 -17.86 5.50
N ASP A 455 -2.84 -17.49 6.19
CA ASP A 455 -4.21 -17.49 5.67
C ASP A 455 -4.64 -16.12 5.10
N GLY A 456 -3.79 -15.11 5.22
CA GLY A 456 -4.03 -13.73 4.79
C GLY A 456 -4.50 -12.79 5.91
N ALA A 457 -4.79 -13.28 7.13
CA ALA A 457 -5.17 -12.43 8.25
C ALA A 457 -3.98 -11.76 8.96
N ALA A 458 -2.76 -12.23 8.68
CA ALA A 458 -1.50 -11.87 9.33
C ALA A 458 -1.49 -12.16 10.85
N CYS A 459 -0.42 -11.75 11.53
CA CYS A 459 -0.27 -11.96 12.97
C CYS A 459 -1.32 -11.24 13.82
N TRP A 460 -1.40 -11.65 15.09
CA TRP A 460 -2.27 -11.06 16.12
C TRP A 460 -3.77 -11.16 15.83
N ASN A 461 -4.18 -12.00 14.87
CA ASN A 461 -5.59 -12.15 14.53
C ASN A 461 -6.39 -12.72 15.73
N ALA A 462 -5.80 -13.64 16.49
CA ALA A 462 -6.41 -14.19 17.70
C ALA A 462 -6.59 -13.13 18.80
N LEU A 463 -5.55 -12.33 19.10
CA LEU A 463 -5.65 -11.23 20.06
C LEU A 463 -6.69 -10.18 19.62
N ARG A 464 -6.69 -9.77 18.35
CA ARG A 464 -7.71 -8.84 17.80
C ARG A 464 -9.13 -9.41 17.93
N THR A 465 -9.29 -10.71 17.72
CA THR A 465 -10.58 -11.41 17.89
C THR A 465 -11.03 -11.41 19.35
N GLU A 466 -10.11 -11.63 20.29
CA GLU A 466 -10.41 -11.52 21.73
C GLU A 466 -10.76 -10.07 22.13
N SER A 467 -10.07 -9.06 21.56
CA SER A 467 -10.46 -7.66 21.73
C SER A 467 -11.90 -7.40 21.29
N ALA A 468 -12.31 -7.92 20.14
CA ALA A 468 -13.68 -7.82 19.64
C ALA A 468 -14.72 -8.45 20.60
N ARG A 469 -14.47 -9.68 21.08
CA ARG A 469 -15.38 -10.37 22.02
C ARG A 469 -15.55 -9.60 23.33
N ARG A 470 -14.44 -9.11 23.89
CA ARG A 470 -14.47 -8.34 25.14
C ARG A 470 -15.18 -7.00 24.97
N LEU A 471 -14.93 -6.32 23.86
CA LEU A 471 -15.57 -5.05 23.54
C LEU A 471 -17.09 -5.20 23.42
N ASP A 472 -17.57 -6.22 22.70
CA ASP A 472 -19.00 -6.55 22.61
C ASP A 472 -19.62 -6.83 23.98
N ALA A 473 -19.00 -7.73 24.75
CA ALA A 473 -19.48 -8.11 26.08
C ALA A 473 -19.56 -6.90 27.02
N TRP A 474 -18.56 -6.02 26.98
CA TRP A 474 -18.52 -4.80 27.78
C TRP A 474 -19.60 -3.79 27.37
N LEU A 475 -19.76 -3.50 26.08
CA LEU A 475 -20.76 -2.52 25.63
C LEU A 475 -22.20 -2.97 25.92
N LYS A 476 -22.46 -4.29 25.95
CA LYS A 476 -23.76 -4.86 26.37
C LYS A 476 -24.14 -4.57 27.81
N THR A 477 -23.18 -4.21 28.69
CA THR A 477 -23.49 -3.84 30.08
C THR A 477 -23.84 -2.37 30.27
N ASP A 478 -23.95 -1.58 29.20
CA ASP A 478 -24.11 -0.12 29.24
C ASP A 478 -23.11 0.56 30.20
N PRO A 479 -21.80 0.42 29.94
CA PRO A 479 -20.77 0.79 30.92
C PRO A 479 -20.74 2.31 31.17
N ALA A 480 -21.15 3.11 30.19
CA ALA A 480 -21.26 4.57 30.33
C ALA A 480 -22.58 5.02 30.99
N HIS A 481 -23.44 4.08 31.42
CA HIS A 481 -24.76 4.33 32.00
C HIS A 481 -25.61 5.29 31.15
N SER A 482 -25.59 5.07 29.83
CA SER A 482 -26.31 5.88 28.86
C SER A 482 -27.83 5.75 29.02
N GLY A 483 -28.32 4.61 29.53
CA GLY A 483 -29.73 4.26 29.59
C GLY A 483 -30.35 4.05 28.20
N SER A 484 -29.54 3.62 27.23
CA SER A 484 -29.90 3.50 25.82
C SER A 484 -29.16 2.32 25.20
N ASP A 485 -29.74 1.71 24.16
CA ASP A 485 -29.09 0.66 23.35
C ASP A 485 -28.32 1.24 22.15
N LEU A 486 -28.29 2.56 22.01
CA LEU A 486 -27.62 3.26 20.91
C LEU A 486 -26.12 3.33 21.17
N ALA A 487 -25.37 2.47 20.52
CA ALA A 487 -23.92 2.47 20.57
C ALA A 487 -23.29 2.36 19.19
N VAL A 488 -22.10 2.95 19.04
CA VAL A 488 -21.20 2.78 17.91
C VAL A 488 -19.80 2.38 18.40
N ILE A 489 -19.27 1.31 17.80
CA ILE A 489 -17.85 0.96 17.82
C ILE A 489 -17.23 1.62 16.59
N LEU A 490 -16.21 2.45 16.78
CA LEU A 490 -15.51 3.07 15.66
C LEU A 490 -14.00 3.24 15.93
N GLY A 491 -13.23 3.24 14.85
CA GLY A 491 -11.78 3.42 14.85
C GLY A 491 -11.05 2.30 14.12
N ASP A 492 -9.74 2.26 14.29
CA ASP A 492 -8.85 1.31 13.62
C ASP A 492 -8.89 -0.06 14.31
N LEU A 493 -9.59 -1.02 13.72
CA LEU A 493 -9.66 -2.39 14.24
C LEU A 493 -8.49 -3.26 13.73
N ASN A 494 -7.61 -2.70 12.90
CA ASN A 494 -6.45 -3.35 12.33
C ASN A 494 -6.80 -4.72 11.70
N ALA A 495 -7.99 -4.82 11.10
CA ALA A 495 -8.52 -6.04 10.53
C ALA A 495 -9.42 -5.70 9.33
N TYR A 496 -9.27 -6.43 8.23
CA TYR A 496 -10.13 -6.26 7.06
C TYR A 496 -11.54 -6.81 7.30
N ALA A 497 -12.51 -6.40 6.48
CA ALA A 497 -13.93 -6.61 6.77
C ALA A 497 -14.38 -8.07 6.91
N GLU A 498 -13.68 -9.01 6.28
CA GLU A 498 -13.97 -10.45 6.32
C GLU A 498 -13.02 -11.22 7.26
N GLU A 499 -12.14 -10.52 7.98
CA GLU A 499 -11.32 -11.10 9.04
C GLU A 499 -12.11 -11.35 10.33
N GLU A 500 -11.63 -12.32 11.11
CA GLU A 500 -12.29 -12.83 12.31
C GLU A 500 -12.70 -11.76 13.34
N PRO A 501 -11.90 -10.69 13.62
CA PRO A 501 -12.27 -9.66 14.59
C PRO A 501 -13.54 -8.89 14.18
N VAL A 502 -13.64 -8.50 12.91
CA VAL A 502 -14.80 -7.76 12.38
C VAL A 502 -16.00 -8.68 12.27
N ARG A 503 -15.80 -9.91 11.79
CA ARG A 503 -16.85 -10.94 11.74
C ARG A 503 -17.42 -11.28 13.10
N THR A 504 -16.57 -11.38 14.12
CA THR A 504 -16.99 -11.61 15.52
C THR A 504 -17.97 -10.53 15.99
N LEU A 505 -17.72 -9.26 15.67
CA LEU A 505 -18.65 -8.17 16.02
C LEU A 505 -19.94 -8.23 15.18
N LYS A 506 -19.84 -8.54 13.87
CA LYS A 506 -21.01 -8.72 12.99
C LYS A 506 -21.91 -9.87 13.49
N ASP A 507 -21.32 -11.00 13.86
CA ASP A 507 -22.01 -12.19 14.39
C ASP A 507 -22.64 -11.91 15.76
N ALA A 508 -22.04 -11.02 16.56
CA ALA A 508 -22.63 -10.53 17.80
C ALA A 508 -23.81 -9.54 17.60
N GLY A 509 -24.11 -9.18 16.35
CA GLY A 509 -25.27 -8.37 15.96
C GLY A 509 -24.97 -6.94 15.53
N TRP A 510 -23.71 -6.51 15.58
CA TRP A 510 -23.30 -5.17 15.13
C TRP A 510 -23.42 -5.05 13.61
N ARG A 511 -23.80 -3.85 13.13
CA ARG A 511 -24.05 -3.57 11.72
C ARG A 511 -22.98 -2.65 11.15
N ASP A 512 -22.28 -3.08 10.11
CA ASP A 512 -21.35 -2.24 9.37
C ASP A 512 -22.08 -1.03 8.77
N ALA A 513 -21.66 0.18 9.17
CA ALA A 513 -22.30 1.42 8.76
C ALA A 513 -22.24 1.64 7.24
N PHE A 514 -21.16 1.21 6.58
CA PHE A 514 -20.99 1.35 5.13
C PHE A 514 -21.91 0.39 4.37
N VAL A 515 -22.11 -0.82 4.88
CA VAL A 515 -23.10 -1.76 4.36
C VAL A 515 -24.52 -1.21 4.53
N VAL A 516 -24.85 -0.66 5.71
CA VAL A 516 -26.17 -0.04 5.97
C VAL A 516 -26.41 1.15 5.04
N ALA A 517 -25.38 1.97 4.80
CA ALA A 517 -25.41 3.11 3.89
C ALA A 517 -25.30 2.72 2.40
N LYS A 518 -25.10 1.42 2.10
CA LYS A 518 -24.94 0.88 0.74
C LYS A 518 -23.76 1.47 -0.03
N VAL A 519 -22.66 1.74 0.66
CA VAL A 519 -21.39 2.13 0.02
C VAL A 519 -20.82 0.90 -0.68
N ALA A 520 -20.58 1.00 -1.99
CA ALA A 520 -20.30 -0.17 -2.82
C ALA A 520 -18.88 -0.74 -2.63
N ARG A 521 -17.90 0.13 -2.39
CA ARG A 521 -16.47 -0.22 -2.35
C ARG A 521 -15.74 0.66 -1.31
N PRO A 522 -16.12 0.61 -0.03
CA PRO A 522 -15.46 1.42 0.98
C PRO A 522 -14.03 0.90 1.24
N TYR A 523 -13.10 1.81 1.49
CA TYR A 523 -11.70 1.55 1.84
C TYR A 523 -11.13 2.71 2.66
N SER A 524 -10.25 2.41 3.59
CA SER A 524 -9.59 3.42 4.42
C SER A 524 -8.07 3.37 4.35
N TYR A 525 -7.52 2.35 3.69
CA TYR A 525 -6.09 2.07 3.70
C TYR A 525 -5.65 1.39 2.40
N VAL A 526 -4.45 1.72 1.94
CA VAL A 526 -3.74 1.04 0.84
C VAL A 526 -2.50 0.39 1.41
N TYR A 527 -2.35 -0.92 1.20
CA TYR A 527 -1.16 -1.65 1.61
C TYR A 527 -0.61 -2.45 0.45
N LYS A 528 0.62 -2.14 0.02
CA LYS A 528 1.28 -2.78 -1.13
C LYS A 528 0.41 -2.74 -2.40
N GLY A 529 -0.18 -1.59 -2.67
CA GLY A 529 -1.10 -1.35 -3.79
C GLY A 529 -2.45 -2.07 -3.73
N GLU A 530 -2.83 -2.67 -2.61
CA GLU A 530 -4.13 -3.34 -2.45
C GLU A 530 -5.01 -2.56 -1.45
N LEU A 531 -6.24 -2.23 -1.87
CA LEU A 531 -7.23 -1.48 -1.08
C LEU A 531 -7.90 -2.36 -0.01
N GLY A 532 -8.13 -1.81 1.17
CA GLY A 532 -8.92 -2.44 2.23
C GLY A 532 -9.37 -1.46 3.31
N ARG A 533 -10.15 -1.95 4.29
CA ARG A 533 -10.55 -1.16 5.46
C ARG A 533 -9.89 -1.68 6.73
N LEU A 534 -9.19 -0.81 7.42
CA LEU A 534 -8.76 -1.02 8.80
C LEU A 534 -9.62 -0.21 9.77
N ASP A 535 -10.16 0.92 9.32
CA ASP A 535 -11.05 1.78 10.08
C ASP A 535 -12.49 1.37 9.85
N HIS A 536 -13.16 0.99 10.94
CA HIS A 536 -14.52 0.49 10.89
C HIS A 536 -15.47 1.38 11.68
N ALA A 537 -16.74 1.32 11.29
CA ALA A 537 -17.87 1.85 12.05
C ALA A 537 -18.95 0.77 12.15
N LEU A 538 -19.11 0.21 13.35
CA LEU A 538 -20.03 -0.87 13.65
C LEU A 538 -21.10 -0.35 14.60
N LEU A 539 -22.36 -0.44 14.16
CA LEU A 539 -23.52 0.16 14.82
C LEU A 539 -24.32 -0.89 15.56
N SER A 540 -24.76 -0.58 16.77
CA SER A 540 -25.85 -1.32 17.41
C SER A 540 -27.07 -1.39 16.46
N PRO A 541 -27.88 -2.47 16.51
CA PRO A 541 -29.05 -2.61 15.63
C PRO A 541 -29.98 -1.40 15.66
N SER A 542 -30.20 -0.80 16.82
CA SER A 542 -31.05 0.38 16.98
C SER A 542 -30.40 1.65 16.43
N LEU A 543 -29.09 1.85 16.59
CA LEU A 543 -28.42 3.01 15.99
C LEU A 543 -28.37 2.92 14.47
N ALA A 544 -28.25 1.71 13.91
CA ALA A 544 -28.24 1.47 12.46
C ALA A 544 -29.52 2.02 11.77
N THR A 545 -30.69 1.94 12.41
CA THR A 545 -31.95 2.46 11.84
C THR A 545 -31.98 4.00 11.77
N ARG A 546 -31.05 4.66 12.47
CA ARG A 546 -30.94 6.12 12.55
C ARG A 546 -29.85 6.68 11.64
N LEU A 547 -29.07 5.81 10.97
CA LEU A 547 -28.06 6.23 10.01
C LEU A 547 -28.72 6.95 8.83
N ARG A 548 -28.06 8.01 8.37
CA ARG A 548 -28.45 8.84 7.21
C ARG A 548 -27.40 8.88 6.12
N GLY A 549 -26.14 8.64 6.48
CA GLY A 549 -25.05 8.47 5.53
C GLY A 549 -23.78 8.01 6.23
N ALA A 550 -22.92 7.34 5.47
CA ALA A 550 -21.56 6.99 5.83
C ALA A 550 -20.68 7.27 4.61
N VAL A 551 -19.57 7.97 4.80
CA VAL A 551 -18.61 8.32 3.75
C VAL A 551 -17.18 8.21 4.29
N GLU A 552 -16.25 7.86 3.42
CA GLU A 552 -14.81 8.02 3.62
C GLU A 552 -14.35 9.23 2.80
N TRP A 553 -13.38 9.99 3.30
CA TRP A 553 -12.74 11.03 2.51
C TRP A 553 -11.35 10.58 2.11
N HIS A 554 -11.18 10.25 0.83
CA HIS A 554 -9.94 9.73 0.26
C HIS A 554 -8.88 10.83 0.09
N ILE A 555 -8.39 11.34 1.22
CA ILE A 555 -7.34 12.38 1.31
C ILE A 555 -6.00 11.84 1.74
N ASN A 556 -5.91 10.56 2.14
CA ASN A 556 -4.76 10.00 2.84
C ASN A 556 -4.26 8.73 2.16
N ALA A 557 -5.10 7.69 2.08
CA ALA A 557 -4.69 6.37 1.63
C ALA A 557 -4.14 6.38 0.19
N ASP A 558 -4.77 7.18 -0.68
CA ASP A 558 -4.36 7.31 -2.08
C ASP A 558 -3.24 8.33 -2.32
N GLU A 559 -2.94 9.20 -1.35
CA GLU A 559 -1.94 10.25 -1.53
C GLU A 559 -0.51 9.70 -1.42
N PRO A 560 0.46 10.18 -2.21
CA PRO A 560 1.85 9.76 -2.06
C PRO A 560 2.46 10.30 -0.76
N LEU A 561 3.52 9.64 -0.26
CA LEU A 561 4.28 10.10 0.92
C LEU A 561 4.76 11.55 0.80
N SER A 562 5.06 12.03 -0.41
CA SER A 562 5.48 13.42 -0.64
C SER A 562 4.42 14.46 -0.31
N ALA A 563 3.14 14.08 -0.20
CA ALA A 563 2.06 14.96 0.22
C ALA A 563 1.96 15.10 1.75
N GLY A 564 2.66 14.24 2.51
CA GLY A 564 2.61 14.20 3.97
C GLY A 564 3.23 15.41 4.65
N TYR A 565 3.02 15.57 5.96
CA TYR A 565 3.46 16.75 6.72
C TYR A 565 4.98 17.04 6.69
N ARG A 566 5.81 16.06 6.28
CA ARG A 566 7.26 16.22 6.14
C ARG A 566 7.68 17.04 4.92
N ALA A 567 6.93 16.96 3.83
CA ALA A 567 7.32 17.55 2.53
C ALA A 567 6.17 18.21 1.75
N GLY A 568 4.92 17.92 2.12
CA GLY A 568 3.73 18.33 1.39
C GLY A 568 3.31 19.77 1.64
N ALA A 569 2.49 20.27 0.71
CA ALA A 569 1.84 21.57 0.82
C ALA A 569 0.73 21.57 1.91
N ASP A 570 0.29 22.77 2.27
CA ASP A 570 -0.83 22.98 3.20
C ASP A 570 -2.13 22.35 2.71
N GLY A 571 -3.05 22.09 3.65
CA GLY A 571 -4.35 21.46 3.39
C GLY A 571 -4.45 20.01 3.86
N PRO A 572 -5.59 19.35 3.64
CA PRO A 572 -5.93 18.09 4.30
C PRO A 572 -5.16 16.87 3.78
N TRP A 573 -4.56 16.96 2.59
CA TRP A 573 -3.95 15.84 1.88
C TRP A 573 -2.80 15.22 2.64
N ARG A 574 -2.83 13.88 2.79
CA ARG A 574 -1.88 13.06 3.55
C ARG A 574 -1.63 13.61 4.96
N SER A 575 -2.73 13.91 5.65
CA SER A 575 -2.74 14.25 7.08
C SER A 575 -2.53 13.02 7.97
N SER A 576 -2.81 11.84 7.41
CA SER A 576 -2.53 10.50 7.95
C SER A 576 -2.24 9.55 6.77
N ASP A 577 -1.89 8.31 7.07
CA ASP A 577 -1.88 7.15 6.18
C ASP A 577 -3.25 6.45 6.07
N HIS A 578 -4.22 6.80 6.92
CA HIS A 578 -5.59 6.27 6.86
C HIS A 578 -6.60 7.35 6.45
N ASP A 579 -7.56 7.02 5.59
CA ASP A 579 -8.66 7.93 5.29
C ASP A 579 -9.64 8.05 6.46
N PRO A 580 -10.07 9.28 6.81
CA PRO A 580 -11.08 9.47 7.82
C PRO A 580 -12.47 9.07 7.33
N LEU A 581 -13.28 8.56 8.26
CA LEU A 581 -14.71 8.27 8.02
C LEU A 581 -15.62 9.30 8.69
N LEU A 582 -16.81 9.50 8.12
CA LEU A 582 -17.86 10.37 8.64
C LEU A 582 -19.22 9.68 8.55
N LEU A 583 -19.91 9.61 9.68
CA LEU A 583 -21.25 9.07 9.82
C LEU A 583 -22.23 10.18 10.15
N ALA A 584 -23.44 10.15 9.59
CA ALA A 584 -24.52 11.07 9.92
C ALA A 584 -25.73 10.33 10.49
N PHE A 585 -26.29 10.84 11.58
CA PHE A 585 -27.40 10.21 12.30
C PHE A 585 -28.54 11.17 12.57
N ARG A 586 -29.76 10.67 12.40
CA ARG A 586 -30.97 11.35 12.85
C ARG A 586 -31.40 10.83 14.22
N LEU A 587 -30.95 11.51 15.26
CA LEU A 587 -31.28 11.16 16.65
C LEU A 587 -32.50 11.91 17.20
N VAL A 588 -32.88 13.02 16.58
CA VAL A 588 -34.04 13.83 16.94
C VAL A 588 -35.11 13.65 15.87
N THR A 589 -36.31 13.22 16.25
CA THR A 589 -37.47 13.23 15.35
C THR A 589 -37.97 14.67 15.19
N ALA A 590 -38.26 15.09 13.95
CA ALA A 590 -39.03 16.30 13.74
C ALA A 590 -40.40 16.13 14.43
N ARG A 591 -40.79 17.09 15.27
CA ARG A 591 -42.16 17.17 15.79
C ARG A 591 -43.07 17.75 14.73
#